data_AF-A0A949TT82-F1
#
_entry.id   AF-A0A949TT82-F1
#
_cell.length_a   1.000
_cell.length_b   1.000
_cell.length_c   1.000
_cell.angle_alpha   90.00
_cell.angle_beta   90.00
_cell.angle_gamma   90.00
#
_symmetry.space_group_name_H-M   'P 1'
#
loop_
_entity.id
_entity.type
_entity.pdbx_description
1 polymer ?
#
loop_
_entity_poly.entity_id
_entity_poly.type
_entity_poly.pdbx_seq_one_letter_code
_entity_poly.pdbx_strand_id
1 'polypeptide(L)'
;MAAVPAATFISSTAITMNAAAGEADVIRAEISPLPGSSNEYRVTATIEHADEGWDHYADAFDVVAPNGDVLGTRVLHHPHVTEQPFTRSLSRVAIPFGINEVTIRAHDSVHGHGGQTITLSVPR
;
A
#
# COMPACT_ATOMS: atom_id res chain seq x y z
N MET A 1 39.26 48.08 25.34
CA MET A 1 37.88 47.58 25.62
C MET A 1 37.68 46.36 24.73
N ALA A 2 37.46 45.21 25.35
CA ALA A 2 37.58 43.88 24.75
C ALA A 2 36.37 43.50 23.88
N ALA A 3 36.63 42.82 22.75
CA ALA A 3 35.63 42.16 21.94
C ALA A 3 35.32 40.78 22.54
N VAL A 4 34.03 40.48 22.74
CA VAL A 4 33.55 39.17 23.20
C VAL A 4 33.22 38.34 21.96
N PRO A 5 33.76 37.12 21.76
CA PRO A 5 33.31 36.25 20.69
C PRO A 5 32.05 35.51 21.13
N ALA A 6 30.99 35.58 20.33
CA ALA A 6 29.80 34.76 20.51
C ALA A 6 30.11 33.31 20.11
N ALA A 7 30.00 32.39 21.06
CA ALA A 7 30.15 30.95 20.82
C ALA A 7 28.84 30.39 20.23
N THR A 8 28.90 29.87 19.02
CA THR A 8 27.79 29.13 18.39
C THR A 8 27.82 27.68 18.87
N PHE A 9 26.84 27.29 19.69
CA PHE A 9 26.58 25.89 20.00
C PHE A 9 25.71 25.29 18.89
N ILE A 10 26.27 24.36 18.11
CA ILE A 10 25.48 23.52 17.21
C ILE A 10 24.97 22.35 18.05
N SER A 11 23.70 22.41 18.46
CA SER A 11 23.03 21.28 19.11
C SER A 11 22.57 20.30 18.02
N SER A 12 23.37 19.26 17.78
CA SER A 12 23.00 18.16 16.89
C SER A 12 21.87 17.36 17.53
N THR A 13 20.64 17.56 17.04
CA THR A 13 19.51 16.70 17.41
C THR A 13 19.67 15.39 16.65
N ALA A 14 19.91 14.29 17.35
CA ALA A 14 19.81 12.97 16.77
C ALA A 14 18.34 12.71 16.44
N ILE A 15 17.99 12.67 15.16
CA ILE A 15 16.70 12.14 14.71
C ILE A 15 16.81 10.64 14.84
N THR A 16 16.17 10.08 15.87
CA THR A 16 15.94 8.64 15.95
C THR A 16 15.01 8.27 14.79
N MET A 17 15.57 7.77 13.69
CA MET A 17 14.77 7.09 12.69
C MET A 17 14.36 5.77 13.30
N ASN A 18 13.13 5.72 13.82
CA ASN A 18 12.48 4.45 14.06
C ASN A 18 12.46 3.73 12.70
N ALA A 19 13.32 2.73 12.55
CA ALA A 19 13.07 1.65 11.62
C ALA A 19 11.93 0.79 12.21
N ALA A 20 10.76 1.40 12.37
CA ALA A 20 9.52 0.68 12.40
C ALA A 20 9.20 0.44 10.93
N ALA A 21 8.88 -0.78 10.55
CA ALA A 21 8.29 -0.99 9.25
C ALA A 21 7.13 0.01 9.08
N GLY A 22 7.19 0.84 8.03
CA GLY A 22 6.14 1.84 7.76
C GLY A 22 4.82 1.15 7.41
N GLU A 23 3.78 1.91 7.12
CA GLU A 23 2.53 1.34 6.57
C GLU A 23 2.79 0.66 5.21
N ALA A 24 1.96 -0.30 4.81
CA ALA A 24 2.14 -1.01 3.54
C ALA A 24 1.80 -0.14 2.32
N ASP A 25 2.72 -0.06 1.35
CA ASP A 25 2.58 0.77 0.15
C ASP A 25 2.19 -0.06 -1.08
N VAL A 26 1.21 0.43 -1.86
CA VAL A 26 0.97 -0.06 -3.22
C VAL A 26 1.80 0.77 -4.19
N ILE A 27 2.91 0.19 -4.67
CA ILE A 27 3.86 0.89 -5.57
C ILE A 27 3.57 0.66 -7.06
N ARG A 28 2.78 -0.38 -7.38
CA ARG A 28 2.25 -0.61 -8.74
C ARG A 28 0.92 -1.35 -8.65
N ALA A 29 -0.02 -1.03 -9.54
CA ALA A 29 -1.23 -1.82 -9.70
C ALA A 29 -1.67 -1.87 -11.16
N GLU A 30 -2.34 -2.95 -11.54
CA GLU A 30 -2.91 -3.12 -12.88
C GLU A 30 -4.30 -3.73 -12.79
N ILE A 31 -5.17 -3.39 -13.75
CA ILE A 31 -6.52 -3.93 -13.88
C ILE A 31 -6.75 -4.40 -15.32
N SER A 32 -7.36 -5.57 -15.46
CA SER A 32 -7.71 -6.15 -16.77
C SER A 32 -9.09 -6.84 -16.70
N PRO A 33 -9.88 -6.78 -17.77
CA PRO A 33 -11.17 -7.48 -17.82
C PRO A 33 -10.97 -8.99 -17.84
N LEU A 34 -11.87 -9.74 -17.20
CA LEU A 34 -11.89 -11.19 -17.28
C LEU A 34 -12.58 -11.66 -18.58
N PRO A 35 -11.97 -12.56 -19.36
CA PRO A 35 -12.60 -13.11 -20.55
C PRO A 35 -13.95 -13.77 -20.26
N GLY A 36 -14.97 -13.43 -21.06
CA GLY A 36 -16.32 -13.98 -20.92
C GLY A 36 -17.17 -13.34 -19.82
N SER A 37 -16.69 -12.27 -19.17
CA SER A 37 -17.44 -11.49 -18.18
C SER A 37 -17.67 -10.06 -18.66
N SER A 38 -18.80 -9.48 -18.27
CA SER A 38 -19.16 -8.10 -18.63
C SER A 38 -18.70 -7.04 -17.63
N ASN A 39 -18.36 -7.45 -16.41
CA ASN A 39 -18.09 -6.54 -15.29
C ASN A 39 -17.17 -7.13 -14.21
N GLU A 40 -16.47 -8.23 -14.51
CA GLU A 40 -15.47 -8.79 -13.60
C GLU A 40 -14.06 -8.55 -14.11
N TYR A 41 -13.15 -8.28 -13.18
CA TYR A 41 -11.78 -7.89 -13.47
C TYR A 41 -10.78 -8.75 -12.70
N ARG A 42 -9.57 -8.81 -13.23
CA ARG A 42 -8.37 -9.21 -12.52
C ARG A 42 -7.58 -7.97 -12.15
N VAL A 43 -7.25 -7.85 -10.87
CA VAL A 43 -6.42 -6.78 -10.32
C VAL A 43 -5.11 -7.38 -9.81
N THR A 44 -4.00 -6.74 -10.13
CA THR A 44 -2.69 -7.03 -9.52
C THR A 44 -2.24 -5.83 -8.71
N ALA A 45 -1.55 -6.09 -7.61
CA ALA A 45 -0.90 -5.08 -6.78
C ALA A 45 0.51 -5.55 -6.48
N THR A 46 1.49 -4.67 -6.72
CA THR A 46 2.85 -4.78 -6.21
C THR A 46 2.92 -3.97 -4.93
N ILE A 47 3.25 -4.63 -3.83
CA ILE A 47 3.26 -4.08 -2.48
C ILE A 47 4.71 -4.03 -2.01
N GLU A 48 5.06 -2.92 -1.37
CA GLU A 48 6.31 -2.75 -0.63
C GLU A 48 5.96 -2.50 0.83
N HIS A 49 6.55 -3.31 1.71
CA HIS A 49 6.40 -3.17 3.15
C HIS A 49 7.63 -3.78 3.83
N ALA A 50 8.05 -3.21 4.96
CA ALA A 50 9.23 -3.66 5.68
C ALA A 50 8.88 -4.82 6.64
N ASP A 51 8.33 -5.92 6.13
CA ASP A 51 7.90 -7.06 6.95
C ASP A 51 8.98 -7.51 7.97
N GLU A 52 8.58 -7.66 9.24
CA GLU A 52 9.43 -8.11 10.36
C GLU A 52 9.14 -9.57 10.75
N GLY A 53 8.50 -10.32 9.85
CA GLY A 53 8.00 -11.67 10.09
C GLY A 53 6.55 -11.65 10.54
N TRP A 54 6.14 -12.63 11.35
CA TRP A 54 4.74 -12.78 11.77
C TRP A 54 4.25 -11.68 12.71
N ASP A 55 5.17 -10.92 13.30
CA ASP A 55 4.85 -9.83 14.22
C ASP A 55 4.33 -8.59 13.47
N HIS A 56 4.79 -8.36 12.24
CA HIS A 56 4.35 -7.22 11.43
C HIS A 56 4.61 -7.48 9.94
N TYR A 57 3.54 -7.60 9.16
CA TYR A 57 3.64 -7.82 7.72
C TYR A 57 2.41 -7.29 6.97
N ALA A 58 2.58 -7.04 5.67
CA ALA A 58 1.46 -6.74 4.78
C ALA A 58 0.57 -7.98 4.62
N ASP A 59 -0.66 -7.92 5.13
CA ASP A 59 -1.57 -9.08 5.24
C ASP A 59 -2.77 -9.00 4.28
N ALA A 60 -3.00 -7.88 3.59
CA ALA A 60 -4.00 -7.78 2.53
C ALA A 60 -3.75 -6.65 1.52
N PHE A 61 -4.49 -6.70 0.41
CA PHE A 61 -4.83 -5.50 -0.35
C PHE A 61 -6.32 -5.50 -0.74
N ASP A 62 -6.88 -4.29 -0.83
CA ASP A 62 -8.27 -4.05 -1.19
C ASP A 62 -8.39 -3.43 -2.59
N VAL A 63 -9.53 -3.69 -3.24
CA VAL A 63 -10.05 -2.91 -4.36
C VAL A 63 -11.25 -2.12 -3.85
N VAL A 64 -11.15 -0.79 -3.88
CA VAL A 64 -12.11 0.12 -3.25
C VAL A 64 -12.81 0.98 -4.29
N ALA A 65 -14.13 1.09 -4.18
CA ALA A 65 -14.95 1.99 -4.99
C ALA A 65 -14.80 3.46 -4.54
N PRO A 66 -15.16 4.45 -5.39
CA PRO A 66 -15.04 5.87 -5.03
C PRO A 66 -15.86 6.30 -3.81
N ASN A 67 -16.93 5.56 -3.48
CA ASN A 67 -17.74 5.81 -2.28
C ASN A 67 -17.16 5.17 -1.00
N GLY A 68 -16.02 4.49 -1.10
CA GLY A 68 -15.36 3.81 0.02
C GLY A 68 -15.72 2.34 0.19
N ASP A 69 -16.64 1.79 -0.61
CA ASP A 69 -17.02 0.37 -0.52
C ASP A 69 -15.88 -0.53 -0.98
N VAL A 70 -15.62 -1.61 -0.25
CA VAL A 70 -14.65 -2.64 -0.65
C VAL A 70 -15.32 -3.60 -1.64
N LEU A 71 -14.84 -3.59 -2.88
CA LEU A 71 -15.32 -4.46 -3.97
C LEU A 71 -14.66 -5.85 -3.93
N GLY A 72 -13.52 -5.96 -3.25
CA GLY A 72 -12.86 -7.23 -2.99
C GLY A 72 -11.56 -7.05 -2.23
N THR A 73 -11.19 -8.08 -1.46
CA THR A 73 -9.97 -8.12 -0.66
C THR A 73 -9.16 -9.35 -1.05
N ARG A 74 -7.86 -9.16 -1.24
CA ARG A 74 -6.89 -10.25 -1.35
C ARG A 74 -6.15 -10.39 -0.02
N VAL A 75 -6.43 -11.47 0.71
CA VAL A 75 -5.66 -11.85 1.90
C VAL A 75 -4.30 -12.42 1.50
N LEU A 76 -3.29 -12.08 2.27
CA LEU A 76 -1.90 -12.51 2.18
C LEU A 76 -1.56 -13.30 3.46
N HIS A 77 -1.30 -14.59 3.31
CA HIS A 77 -1.30 -15.52 4.45
C HIS A 77 0.07 -15.70 5.13
N HIS A 78 1.10 -15.00 4.67
CA HIS A 78 2.44 -15.13 5.23
C HIS A 78 3.27 -13.86 5.02
N PRO A 79 4.28 -13.62 5.86
CA PRO A 79 5.25 -12.55 5.64
C PRO A 79 6.10 -12.79 4.37
N HIS A 80 6.56 -11.70 3.78
CA HIS A 80 7.37 -11.59 2.56
C HIS A 80 8.71 -10.90 2.83
N VAL A 81 9.32 -11.09 4.01
CA VAL A 81 10.58 -10.43 4.45
C VAL A 81 11.69 -10.44 3.39
N THR A 82 11.84 -11.53 2.63
CA THR A 82 12.90 -11.68 1.61
C THR A 82 12.41 -11.49 0.18
N GLU A 83 11.14 -11.11 -0.01
CA GLU A 83 10.47 -10.95 -1.30
C GLU A 83 9.88 -9.53 -1.36
N GLN A 84 10.72 -8.50 -1.31
CA GLN A 84 10.27 -7.11 -1.40
C GLN A 84 10.86 -6.42 -2.64
N PRO A 85 10.02 -5.70 -3.42
CA PRO A 85 8.56 -5.72 -3.37
C PRO A 85 7.99 -7.06 -3.90
N PHE A 86 6.79 -7.45 -3.47
CA PHE A 86 6.09 -8.62 -4.00
C PHE A 86 4.82 -8.24 -4.74
N THR A 87 4.40 -9.09 -5.69
CA THR A 87 3.17 -8.87 -6.47
C THR A 87 2.17 -9.99 -6.23
N ARG A 88 0.91 -9.63 -5.97
CA ARG A 88 -0.19 -10.58 -5.83
C ARG A 88 -1.40 -10.13 -6.64
N SER A 89 -2.36 -11.03 -6.81
CA SER A 89 -3.52 -10.80 -7.66
C SER A 89 -4.83 -11.22 -7.02
N LEU A 90 -5.88 -10.48 -7.34
CA LEU A 90 -7.27 -10.80 -7.06
C LEU A 90 -8.02 -10.94 -8.38
N SER A 91 -8.69 -12.08 -8.57
CA SER A 91 -9.53 -12.33 -9.75
C SER A 91 -11.00 -12.30 -9.36
N ARG A 92 -11.88 -12.06 -10.35
CA ARG A 92 -13.34 -12.00 -10.18
C ARG A 92 -13.77 -10.84 -9.28
N VAL A 93 -13.08 -9.71 -9.40
CA VAL A 93 -13.52 -8.47 -8.76
C VAL A 93 -14.68 -7.92 -9.58
N ALA A 94 -15.90 -8.03 -9.04
CA ALA A 94 -17.09 -7.49 -9.67
C ALA A 94 -17.14 -5.98 -9.46
N ILE A 95 -17.02 -5.21 -10.54
CA ILE A 95 -17.10 -3.74 -10.49
C ILE A 95 -18.43 -3.32 -11.12
N PRO A 96 -19.36 -2.74 -10.35
CA PRO A 96 -20.64 -2.25 -10.88
C PRO A 96 -20.47 -1.33 -12.10
N PHE A 97 -21.41 -1.44 -13.05
CA PHE A 97 -21.51 -0.47 -14.14
C PHE A 97 -21.67 0.95 -13.57
N GLY A 98 -21.01 1.93 -14.20
CA GLY A 98 -20.98 3.31 -13.72
C GLY A 98 -19.78 3.65 -12.82
N ILE A 99 -19.12 2.66 -12.22
CA ILE A 99 -17.82 2.88 -11.55
C ILE A 99 -16.72 2.89 -12.61
N ASN A 100 -16.05 4.03 -12.77
CA ASN A 100 -15.02 4.24 -13.81
C ASN A 100 -13.59 4.24 -13.26
N GLU A 101 -13.44 4.24 -11.94
CA GLU A 101 -12.15 4.16 -11.27
C GLU A 101 -12.28 3.38 -9.95
N VAL A 102 -11.18 2.75 -9.54
CA VAL A 102 -11.06 2.07 -8.25
C VAL A 102 -9.72 2.41 -7.61
N THR A 103 -9.68 2.44 -6.29
CA THR A 103 -8.44 2.65 -5.52
C THR A 103 -7.95 1.32 -4.97
N ILE A 104 -6.66 1.06 -5.15
CA ILE A 104 -5.94 -0.09 -4.61
C ILE A 104 -5.14 0.38 -3.40
N ARG A 105 -5.37 -0.23 -2.24
CA ARG A 105 -4.66 0.05 -0.99
C ARG A 105 -4.21 -1.24 -0.33
N ALA A 106 -3.07 -1.20 0.36
CA ALA A 106 -2.60 -2.32 1.16
C ALA A 106 -3.05 -2.17 2.62
N HIS A 107 -2.94 -3.27 3.36
CA HIS A 107 -3.17 -3.36 4.78
C HIS A 107 -2.02 -4.15 5.41
N ASP A 108 -1.55 -3.71 6.57
CA ASP A 108 -0.59 -4.46 7.39
C ASP A 108 -1.20 -4.86 8.74
N SER A 109 -0.63 -5.90 9.34
CA SER A 109 -1.19 -6.55 10.53
C SER A 109 -1.15 -5.71 11.82
N VAL A 110 -0.46 -4.56 11.83
CA VAL A 110 -0.23 -3.75 13.05
C VAL A 110 -0.90 -2.37 12.95
N HIS A 111 -0.66 -1.64 11.87
CA HIS A 111 -1.18 -0.30 11.60
C HIS A 111 -2.49 -0.32 10.80
N GLY A 112 -2.78 -1.42 10.12
CA GLY A 112 -3.98 -1.58 9.32
C GLY A 112 -3.84 -0.92 7.95
N HIS A 113 -4.85 -0.14 7.55
CA HIS A 113 -4.80 0.60 6.28
C HIS A 113 -4.00 1.89 6.43
N GLY A 114 -3.06 2.09 5.53
CA GLY A 114 -2.24 3.28 5.44
C GLY A 114 -1.44 3.29 4.14
N GLY A 115 -0.37 4.09 4.10
CA GLY A 115 0.59 4.09 3.01
C GLY A 115 0.06 4.64 1.68
N GLN A 116 0.85 4.42 0.64
CA GLN A 116 0.57 4.84 -0.72
C GLN A 116 -0.52 3.95 -1.34
N THR A 117 -1.47 4.60 -2.00
CA THR A 117 -2.52 3.94 -2.78
C THR A 117 -2.38 4.27 -4.27
N ILE A 118 -2.89 3.40 -5.14
CA ILE A 118 -2.97 3.65 -6.59
C ILE A 118 -4.42 3.63 -7.05
N THR A 119 -4.85 4.68 -7.73
CA THR A 119 -6.14 4.72 -8.43
C THR A 119 -5.98 4.26 -9.87
N LEU A 120 -6.84 3.34 -10.31
CA LEU A 120 -6.85 2.77 -11.64
C LEU A 120 -8.16 3.12 -12.34
N SER A 121 -8.08 3.54 -13.61
CA SER A 121 -9.25 3.59 -14.49
C SER A 121 -9.74 2.18 -14.80
N VAL A 122 -11.05 1.97 -14.74
CA VAL A 122 -11.68 0.68 -15.06
C VAL A 122 -11.83 0.54 -16.58
N PRO A 123 -11.20 -0.47 -17.21
CA PRO A 123 -11.29 -0.66 -18.65
C PRO A 123 -12.70 -1.06 -19.07
N ARG A 124 -13.11 -0.62 -20.27
CA ARG A 124 -14.43 -0.82 -20.88
C ARG A 124 -14.31 -1.53 -22.22
#